data_AF-A0A9E4EJR2-F1
#
_entry.id   AF-A0A9E4EJR2-F1
#
_cell.length_a   1.000
_cell.length_b   1.000
_cell.length_c   1.000
_cell.angle_alpha   90.00
_cell.angle_beta   90.00
_cell.angle_gamma   90.00
#
_symmetry.space_group_name_H-M   'P 1'
#
loop_
_entity.id
_entity.type
_entity.pdbx_description
1 polymer ?
#
loop_
_entity_poly.entity_id
_entity_poly.type
_entity_poly.pdbx_seq_one_letter_code
_entity_poly.pdbx_strand_id
1 'polypeptide(L)'
;MAKKAFLFPGQGSQFVGMGHDLYRSAPEAYQIFDLADDVLDIDIKSFCFNGPAESLKQTAVTQPAIFAHSIAALEVLKSRGLHPDLVAGHSVGELAALVAAGVMRVEDGFRVVSVRGHAMQVAGKIRPGSMAAVLGLSDDVMIQLCKDLSSSGHVTTANFNCPGQVVLSGEENAVEKALEKAKALGAKRAVLLPVGGAFHSALMQPAVTALTDILNDVPFTQAQIPVIPNVTAKPTRDPNLLKDLLVKQVISPVRWTESMQRLIAEGMTEALEVGPGNVLKGLMRRIDRNISVREASTLEAIEQL
;
A
#
# COMPACT_ATOMS: atom_id res chain seq x y z
N MET A 1 -13.23 3.90 24.31
CA MET A 1 -14.20 4.36 23.29
C MET A 1 -13.93 3.58 22.03
N ALA A 2 -14.98 3.11 21.35
CA ALA A 2 -14.85 2.46 20.04
C ALA A 2 -14.23 3.44 19.04
N LYS A 3 -13.19 3.02 18.31
CA LYS A 3 -12.50 3.84 17.30
C LYS A 3 -12.71 3.28 15.90
N LYS A 4 -12.88 4.16 14.93
CA LYS A 4 -12.97 3.84 13.51
C LYS A 4 -11.63 4.09 12.83
N ALA A 5 -11.11 3.08 12.13
CA ALA A 5 -9.89 3.23 11.33
C ALA A 5 -10.21 3.47 9.85
N PHE A 6 -9.42 4.31 9.17
CA PHE A 6 -9.39 4.34 7.70
C PHE A 6 -8.15 3.56 7.24
N LEU A 7 -8.38 2.56 6.38
CA LEU A 7 -7.37 1.68 5.82
C LEU A 7 -7.22 1.96 4.34
N PHE A 8 -6.00 2.29 3.91
CA PHE A 8 -5.73 2.69 2.53
C PHE A 8 -5.08 1.54 1.75
N PRO A 9 -5.70 1.06 0.65
CA PRO A 9 -5.19 -0.08 -0.11
C PRO A 9 -3.91 0.24 -0.88
N GLY A 10 -3.21 -0.83 -1.24
CA GLY A 10 -1.97 -0.76 -2.01
C GLY A 10 -2.11 -1.38 -3.41
N GLN A 11 -0.95 -1.52 -4.07
CA GLN A 11 -0.85 -2.17 -5.39
C GLN A 11 -1.44 -3.59 -5.39
N GLY A 12 -2.19 -3.89 -6.45
CA GLY A 12 -3.02 -5.10 -6.57
C GLY A 12 -4.52 -4.81 -6.42
N SER A 13 -4.89 -3.60 -5.99
CA SER A 13 -6.29 -3.21 -5.78
C SER A 13 -6.88 -2.38 -6.93
N GLN A 14 -6.03 -1.96 -7.87
CA GLN A 14 -6.43 -1.18 -9.05
C GLN A 14 -7.18 -2.02 -10.08
N PHE A 15 -8.14 -1.40 -10.77
CA PHE A 15 -8.87 -1.98 -11.90
C PHE A 15 -9.35 -0.87 -12.84
N VAL A 16 -9.58 -1.19 -14.11
CA VAL A 16 -10.13 -0.24 -15.08
C VAL A 16 -11.59 0.07 -14.74
N GLY A 17 -11.95 1.34 -14.75
CA GLY A 17 -13.24 1.88 -14.32
C GLY A 17 -13.25 2.41 -12.88
N MET A 18 -12.16 2.25 -12.11
CA MET A 18 -12.11 2.68 -10.71
C MET A 18 -12.23 4.21 -10.59
N GLY A 19 -12.99 4.68 -9.60
CA GLY A 19 -13.16 6.11 -9.29
C GLY A 19 -13.98 6.92 -10.30
N HIS A 20 -14.43 6.34 -11.41
CA HIS A 20 -15.20 7.04 -12.43
C HIS A 20 -16.57 7.51 -11.93
N ASP A 21 -17.22 6.71 -11.08
CA ASP A 21 -18.48 7.07 -10.42
C ASP A 21 -18.27 8.23 -9.43
N LEU A 22 -17.25 8.15 -8.57
CA LEU A 22 -16.89 9.22 -7.64
C LEU A 22 -16.62 10.52 -8.39
N TYR A 23 -15.79 10.47 -9.43
CA TYR A 23 -15.43 11.62 -10.27
C TYR A 23 -16.66 12.31 -10.88
N ARG A 24 -17.64 11.53 -11.35
CA ARG A 24 -18.83 12.07 -12.03
C ARG A 24 -19.89 12.63 -11.09
N SER A 25 -19.89 12.20 -9.83
CA SER A 25 -21.02 12.41 -8.94
C SER A 25 -20.69 13.17 -7.67
N ALA A 26 -19.40 13.37 -7.34
CA ALA A 26 -18.97 14.13 -6.18
C ALA A 26 -17.98 15.24 -6.58
N PRO A 27 -18.29 16.53 -6.33
CA PRO A 27 -17.39 17.65 -6.64
C PRO A 27 -16.00 17.52 -6.00
N GLU A 28 -15.91 16.94 -4.82
CA GLU A 28 -14.66 16.75 -4.10
C GLU A 28 -13.77 15.72 -4.81
N ALA A 29 -14.35 14.62 -5.31
CA ALA A 29 -13.62 13.64 -6.08
C ALA A 29 -13.20 14.18 -7.44
N TYR A 30 -14.06 14.96 -8.10
CA TYR A 30 -13.74 15.67 -9.34
C TYR A 30 -12.45 16.50 -9.19
N GLN A 31 -12.38 17.32 -8.14
CA GLN A 31 -11.23 18.19 -7.86
C GLN A 31 -9.94 17.39 -7.65
N ILE A 32 -10.01 16.24 -6.98
CA ILE A 32 -8.83 15.42 -6.71
C ILE A 32 -8.27 14.78 -7.98
N PHE A 33 -9.13 14.27 -8.87
CA PHE A 33 -8.67 13.68 -10.12
C PHE A 33 -8.14 14.74 -11.11
N ASP A 34 -8.76 15.92 -11.17
CA ASP A 34 -8.22 17.04 -11.97
C ASP A 34 -6.86 17.50 -11.43
N LEU A 35 -6.74 17.64 -10.11
CA LEU A 35 -5.47 17.97 -9.46
C LEU A 35 -4.40 16.90 -9.73
N ALA A 36 -4.78 15.63 -9.75
CA ALA A 36 -3.85 14.53 -10.05
C ALA A 36 -3.24 14.71 -11.45
N ASP A 37 -4.08 14.94 -12.47
CA ASP A 37 -3.60 15.12 -13.84
C ASP A 37 -2.70 16.37 -13.96
N ASP A 38 -3.11 17.49 -13.36
CA ASP A 38 -2.38 18.76 -13.40
C ASP A 38 -1.00 18.67 -12.71
N VAL A 39 -0.93 18.05 -11.53
CA VAL A 39 0.32 17.95 -10.74
C VAL A 39 1.29 16.96 -11.37
N LEU A 40 0.78 15.90 -12.00
CA LEU A 40 1.59 14.79 -12.47
C LEU A 40 2.02 14.91 -13.93
N ASP A 41 1.33 15.74 -14.73
CA ASP A 41 1.46 15.76 -16.20
C ASP A 41 1.24 14.35 -16.79
N ILE A 42 0.31 13.60 -16.19
CA ILE A 42 -0.10 12.24 -16.58
C ILE A 42 -1.64 12.21 -16.54
N ASP A 43 -2.28 11.74 -17.59
CA ASP A 43 -3.73 11.53 -17.65
C ASP A 43 -4.15 10.32 -16.78
N ILE A 44 -4.07 10.48 -15.46
CA ILE A 44 -4.45 9.47 -14.47
C ILE A 44 -5.92 9.13 -14.59
N LYS A 45 -6.77 10.12 -14.89
CA LYS A 45 -8.19 9.89 -15.18
C LYS A 45 -8.39 8.82 -16.25
N SER A 46 -7.77 8.98 -17.42
CA SER A 46 -7.93 8.02 -18.52
C SER A 46 -7.41 6.64 -18.16
N PHE A 47 -6.26 6.54 -17.47
CA PHE A 47 -5.78 5.24 -17.00
C PHE A 47 -6.72 4.57 -16.00
N CYS A 48 -7.31 5.33 -15.07
CA CYS A 48 -8.26 4.82 -14.10
C CYS A 48 -9.57 4.38 -14.75
N PHE A 49 -10.13 5.22 -15.63
CA PHE A 49 -11.50 5.05 -16.14
C PHE A 49 -11.55 4.14 -17.37
N ASN A 50 -10.57 4.27 -18.26
CA ASN A 50 -10.59 3.66 -19.59
C ASN A 50 -9.47 2.63 -19.80
N GLY A 51 -8.40 2.70 -19.00
CA GLY A 51 -7.24 1.82 -19.13
C GLY A 51 -6.29 2.26 -20.27
N PRO A 52 -5.58 1.33 -20.94
CA PRO A 52 -5.73 -0.12 -20.87
C PRO A 52 -5.20 -0.70 -19.55
N ALA A 53 -5.72 -1.86 -19.15
CA ALA A 53 -5.36 -2.53 -17.90
C ALA A 53 -3.86 -2.81 -17.77
N GLU A 54 -3.16 -3.04 -18.88
CA GLU A 54 -1.72 -3.30 -18.86
C GLU A 54 -0.89 -2.05 -18.51
N SER A 55 -1.28 -0.87 -19.03
CA SER A 55 -0.65 0.39 -18.63
C SER A 55 -0.93 0.70 -17.16
N LEU A 56 -2.14 0.41 -16.67
CA LEU A 56 -2.51 0.60 -15.26
C LEU A 56 -1.75 -0.33 -14.31
N LYS A 57 -1.11 -1.41 -14.79
CA LYS A 57 -0.22 -2.29 -14.00
C LYS A 57 1.23 -1.79 -13.92
N GLN A 58 1.61 -0.80 -14.72
CA GLN A 58 2.94 -0.21 -14.63
C GLN A 58 3.02 0.57 -13.31
N THR A 59 3.96 0.23 -12.45
CA THR A 59 4.09 0.78 -11.08
C THR A 59 4.08 2.32 -11.05
N ALA A 60 4.68 2.97 -12.05
CA ALA A 60 4.69 4.43 -12.20
C ALA A 60 3.30 5.04 -12.42
N VAL A 61 2.35 4.27 -12.97
CA VAL A 61 0.93 4.65 -13.16
C VAL A 61 0.08 4.12 -12.01
N THR A 62 0.29 2.86 -11.61
CA THR A 62 -0.51 2.19 -10.57
C THR A 62 -0.49 2.94 -9.25
N GLN A 63 0.68 3.41 -8.81
CA GLN A 63 0.82 4.06 -7.52
C GLN A 63 0.06 5.39 -7.45
N PRO A 64 0.27 6.34 -8.40
CA PRO A 64 -0.54 7.56 -8.45
C PRO A 64 -2.03 7.30 -8.63
N ALA A 65 -2.42 6.31 -9.43
CA ALA A 65 -3.82 5.98 -9.68
C ALA A 65 -4.56 5.50 -8.42
N ILE A 66 -3.93 4.60 -7.65
CA ILE A 66 -4.48 4.14 -6.35
C ILE A 66 -4.54 5.28 -5.35
N PHE A 67 -3.50 6.12 -5.31
CA PHE A 67 -3.46 7.27 -4.43
C PHE A 67 -4.56 8.29 -4.79
N ALA A 68 -4.73 8.64 -6.06
CA ALA A 68 -5.78 9.55 -6.55
C ALA A 68 -7.17 9.07 -6.11
N HIS A 69 -7.46 7.79 -6.36
CA HIS A 69 -8.74 7.21 -5.95
C HIS A 69 -8.91 7.22 -4.42
N SER A 70 -7.86 6.91 -3.66
CA SER A 70 -7.91 6.89 -2.20
C SER A 70 -8.16 8.28 -1.62
N ILE A 71 -7.52 9.31 -2.17
CA ILE A 71 -7.74 10.70 -1.77
C ILE A 71 -9.12 11.21 -2.21
N ALA A 72 -9.58 10.85 -3.40
CA ALA A 72 -10.93 11.20 -3.86
C ALA A 72 -12.00 10.63 -2.92
N ALA A 73 -11.92 9.34 -2.57
CA ALA A 73 -12.81 8.73 -1.59
C ALA A 73 -12.70 9.38 -0.20
N LEU A 74 -11.48 9.71 0.24
CA LEU A 74 -11.24 10.40 1.51
C LEU A 74 -11.94 11.76 1.57
N GLU A 75 -11.87 12.58 0.52
CA GLU A 75 -12.49 13.91 0.51
C GLU A 75 -14.02 13.82 0.46
N VAL A 76 -14.59 12.84 -0.25
CA VAL A 76 -16.04 12.58 -0.21
C VAL A 76 -16.50 12.13 1.18
N LEU A 77 -15.72 11.28 1.87
CA LEU A 77 -16.01 10.90 3.25
C LEU A 77 -15.97 12.12 4.19
N LYS A 78 -14.95 12.97 4.06
CA LYS A 78 -14.80 14.19 4.86
C LYS A 78 -15.94 15.17 4.63
N SER A 79 -16.40 15.37 3.39
CA SER A 79 -17.52 16.29 3.10
C SER A 79 -18.84 15.81 3.70
N ARG A 80 -18.95 14.51 3.99
CA ARG A 80 -20.05 13.87 4.72
C ARG A 80 -19.83 13.82 6.24
N GLY A 81 -18.77 14.44 6.75
CA GLY A 81 -18.46 14.48 8.19
C GLY A 81 -17.89 13.17 8.76
N LEU A 82 -17.46 12.23 7.90
CA LEU A 82 -16.82 10.99 8.33
C LEU A 82 -15.31 11.20 8.45
N HIS A 83 -14.80 11.03 9.67
CA HIS A 83 -13.37 11.18 9.98
C HIS A 83 -12.82 9.91 10.67
N PRO A 84 -11.55 9.55 10.43
CA PRO A 84 -10.91 8.45 11.15
C PRO A 84 -10.42 8.87 12.54
N ASP A 85 -10.42 7.91 13.46
CA ASP A 85 -9.69 8.00 14.73
C ASP A 85 -8.27 7.41 14.63
N LEU A 86 -8.06 6.55 13.63
CA LEU A 86 -6.83 5.82 13.37
C LEU A 86 -6.63 5.66 11.87
N VAL A 87 -5.38 5.65 11.40
CA VAL A 87 -5.08 5.42 9.97
C VAL A 87 -3.93 4.44 9.78
N ALA A 88 -4.03 3.64 8.73
CA ALA A 88 -2.93 2.83 8.22
C ALA A 88 -3.11 2.61 6.73
N GLY A 89 -2.02 2.41 6.01
CA GLY A 89 -2.08 2.10 4.58
C GLY A 89 -1.11 1.00 4.21
N HIS A 90 -1.45 0.21 3.20
CA HIS A 90 -0.63 -0.90 2.74
C HIS A 90 0.33 -0.44 1.64
N SER A 91 1.64 -0.45 1.94
CA SER A 91 2.70 0.01 1.03
C SER A 91 2.43 1.44 0.53
N VAL A 92 2.06 1.61 -0.74
CA VAL A 92 1.71 2.92 -1.32
C VAL A 92 0.53 3.58 -0.59
N GLY A 93 -0.39 2.81 -0.03
CA GLY A 93 -1.49 3.33 0.78
C GLY A 93 -1.03 4.11 2.01
N GLU A 94 0.21 3.89 2.50
CA GLU A 94 0.77 4.66 3.62
C GLU A 94 0.87 6.16 3.28
N LEU A 95 1.06 6.53 2.01
CA LEU A 95 1.03 7.92 1.57
C LEU A 95 -0.36 8.55 1.74
N ALA A 96 -1.41 7.82 1.38
CA ALA A 96 -2.79 8.28 1.58
C ALA A 96 -3.16 8.38 3.06
N ALA A 97 -2.65 7.45 3.90
CA ALA A 97 -2.79 7.53 5.35
C ALA A 97 -2.12 8.78 5.94
N LEU A 98 -0.95 9.18 5.41
CA LEU A 98 -0.26 10.40 5.84
C LEU A 98 -1.02 11.67 5.48
N VAL A 99 -1.62 11.73 4.29
CA VAL A 99 -2.53 12.83 3.92
C VAL A 99 -3.76 12.85 4.84
N ALA A 100 -4.38 11.69 5.09
CA ALA A 100 -5.53 11.59 5.98
C ALA A 100 -5.22 12.01 7.43
N ALA A 101 -3.98 11.80 7.89
CA ALA A 101 -3.51 12.25 9.19
C ALA A 101 -3.02 13.72 9.22
N GLY A 102 -3.09 14.44 8.10
CA GLY A 102 -2.64 15.83 7.99
C GLY A 102 -1.13 16.01 8.08
N VAL A 103 -0.35 15.01 7.68
CA VAL A 103 1.13 15.05 7.68
C VAL A 103 1.70 15.72 6.43
N MET A 104 1.00 15.59 5.30
CA MET A 104 1.38 16.20 4.03
C MET A 104 0.14 16.70 3.28
N ARG A 105 0.33 17.71 2.43
CA ARG A 105 -0.73 18.19 1.52
C ARG A 105 -0.97 17.16 0.41
N VAL A 106 -2.16 17.24 -0.20
CA VAL A 106 -2.55 16.33 -1.28
C VAL A 106 -1.61 16.46 -2.48
N GLU A 107 -1.29 17.69 -2.88
CA GLU A 107 -0.39 18.02 -4.00
C GLU A 107 1.00 17.43 -3.79
N ASP A 108 1.53 17.55 -2.57
CA ASP A 108 2.82 16.97 -2.22
C ASP A 108 2.76 15.44 -2.20
N GLY A 109 1.64 14.86 -1.75
CA GLY A 109 1.39 13.43 -1.85
C GLY A 109 1.41 12.92 -3.28
N PHE A 110 0.82 13.64 -4.24
CA PHE A 110 0.89 13.32 -5.67
C PHE A 110 2.33 13.35 -6.20
N ARG A 111 3.09 14.40 -5.87
CA ARG A 111 4.51 14.50 -6.25
C ARG A 111 5.32 13.32 -5.71
N VAL A 112 5.16 12.99 -4.43
CA VAL A 112 5.86 11.89 -3.76
C VAL A 112 5.48 10.52 -4.35
N VAL A 113 4.19 10.24 -4.54
CA VAL A 113 3.74 8.94 -5.05
C VAL A 113 4.20 8.70 -6.50
N SER A 114 4.25 9.76 -7.31
CA SER A 114 4.76 9.69 -8.68
C SER A 114 6.25 9.38 -8.71
N VAL A 115 7.06 10.13 -7.94
CA VAL A 115 8.50 9.85 -7.82
C VAL A 115 8.73 8.44 -7.27
N ARG A 116 8.00 8.01 -6.24
CA ARG A 116 8.09 6.65 -5.68
C ARG A 116 7.77 5.59 -6.72
N GLY A 117 6.65 5.72 -7.44
CA GLY A 117 6.23 4.77 -8.47
C GLY A 117 7.24 4.66 -9.60
N HIS A 118 7.72 5.79 -10.10
CA HIS A 118 8.74 5.85 -11.15
C HIS A 118 10.07 5.25 -10.68
N ALA A 119 10.57 5.66 -9.52
CA ALA A 119 11.85 5.20 -8.99
C ALA A 119 11.85 3.69 -8.72
N MET A 120 10.75 3.15 -8.19
CA MET A 120 10.60 1.70 -7.98
C MET A 120 10.51 0.93 -9.30
N GLN A 121 9.84 1.47 -10.32
CA GLN A 121 9.80 0.88 -11.66
C GLN A 121 11.19 0.86 -12.31
N VAL A 122 11.95 1.95 -12.19
CA VAL A 122 13.34 2.03 -12.68
C VAL A 122 14.24 1.07 -11.91
N ALA A 123 14.12 0.97 -10.58
CA ALA A 123 14.88 0.03 -9.77
C ALA A 123 14.64 -1.42 -10.22
N GLY A 124 13.40 -1.79 -10.56
CA GLY A 124 13.08 -3.12 -11.11
C GLY A 124 13.75 -3.41 -12.46
N LYS A 125 14.04 -2.38 -13.27
CA LYS A 125 14.82 -2.52 -14.52
C LYS A 125 16.33 -2.61 -14.25
N ILE A 126 16.85 -1.84 -13.30
CA ILE A 126 18.28 -1.83 -12.95
C ILE A 126 18.68 -3.14 -12.27
N ARG A 127 17.83 -3.64 -11.36
CA ARG A 127 18.03 -4.91 -10.66
C ARG A 127 16.76 -5.77 -10.78
N PRO A 128 16.65 -6.53 -11.87
CA PRO A 128 15.53 -7.44 -12.08
C PRO A 128 15.36 -8.41 -10.92
N GLY A 129 14.10 -8.74 -10.65
CA GLY A 129 13.72 -9.59 -9.54
C GLY A 129 12.24 -9.88 -9.58
N SER A 130 11.81 -10.82 -8.74
CA SER A 130 10.43 -11.31 -8.72
C SER A 130 9.83 -11.21 -7.32
N MET A 131 8.51 -11.39 -7.27
CA MET A 131 7.77 -11.55 -6.04
C MET A 131 6.85 -12.75 -6.14
N ALA A 132 6.55 -13.38 -5.00
CA ALA A 132 5.69 -14.54 -4.96
C ALA A 132 4.83 -14.59 -3.70
N ALA A 133 3.58 -14.99 -3.82
CA ALA A 133 2.69 -15.20 -2.68
C ALA A 133 2.74 -16.66 -2.23
N VAL A 134 2.94 -16.87 -0.94
CA VAL A 134 2.95 -18.18 -0.27
C VAL A 134 1.82 -18.20 0.75
N LEU A 135 0.95 -19.21 0.67
CA LEU A 135 -0.18 -19.40 1.55
C LEU A 135 -0.04 -20.71 2.34
N GLY A 136 -0.41 -20.66 3.61
CA GLY A 136 -0.50 -21.83 4.49
C GLY A 136 0.73 -22.14 5.34
N LEU A 137 1.78 -21.31 5.28
CA LEU A 137 2.95 -21.39 6.18
C LEU A 137 3.00 -20.19 7.12
N SER A 138 3.53 -20.38 8.34
CA SER A 138 3.68 -19.29 9.31
C SER A 138 4.82 -18.34 8.93
N ASP A 139 4.76 -17.12 9.47
CA ASP A 139 5.77 -16.09 9.26
C ASP A 139 7.17 -16.57 9.66
N ASP A 140 7.31 -17.28 10.79
CA ASP A 140 8.59 -17.83 11.25
C ASP A 140 9.19 -18.85 10.28
N VAL A 141 8.36 -19.74 9.71
CA VAL A 141 8.81 -20.71 8.71
C VAL A 141 9.30 -19.99 7.45
N MET A 142 8.59 -18.95 7.02
CA MET A 142 8.97 -18.18 5.84
C MET A 142 10.24 -17.37 6.06
N ILE A 143 10.39 -16.74 7.24
CA ILE A 143 11.61 -16.03 7.63
C ILE A 143 12.81 -16.98 7.65
N GLN A 144 12.66 -18.16 8.25
CA GLN A 144 13.74 -19.15 8.30
C GLN A 144 14.09 -19.66 6.89
N LEU A 145 13.09 -19.94 6.06
CA LEU A 145 13.30 -20.34 4.66
C LEU A 145 14.11 -19.30 3.88
N CYS A 146 13.83 -18.00 4.04
CA CYS A 146 14.61 -16.94 3.40
C CYS A 146 16.07 -16.92 3.90
N LYS A 147 16.29 -17.09 5.21
CA LYS A 147 17.64 -17.18 5.79
C LYS A 147 18.42 -18.37 5.25
N ASP A 148 17.79 -19.54 5.16
CA ASP A 148 18.43 -20.77 4.66
C ASP A 148 18.83 -20.66 3.19
N LEU A 149 18.18 -19.75 2.44
CA LEU A 149 18.46 -19.50 1.02
C LEU A 149 19.41 -18.32 0.78
N SER A 150 19.83 -17.58 1.82
CA SER A 150 20.58 -16.33 1.65
C SER A 150 21.94 -16.51 0.97
N SER A 151 22.53 -17.71 1.03
CA SER A 151 23.78 -18.05 0.33
C SER A 151 23.59 -18.34 -1.16
N SER A 152 22.34 -18.56 -1.60
CA SER A 152 21.98 -18.98 -2.96
C SER A 152 21.39 -17.85 -3.82
N GLY A 153 21.39 -16.63 -3.28
CA GLY A 153 20.80 -15.44 -3.88
C GLY A 153 19.96 -14.66 -2.86
N HIS A 154 19.68 -13.39 -3.15
CA HIS A 154 18.88 -12.56 -2.25
C HIS A 154 17.39 -12.90 -2.35
N VAL A 155 16.78 -13.33 -1.25
CA VAL A 155 15.33 -13.47 -1.09
C VAL A 155 14.92 -13.08 0.33
N THR A 156 13.82 -12.35 0.46
CA THR A 156 13.28 -11.91 1.76
C THR A 156 11.75 -11.98 1.76
N THR A 157 11.16 -11.97 2.94
CA THR A 157 9.74 -11.69 3.11
C THR A 157 9.50 -10.20 2.86
N ALA A 158 8.64 -9.86 1.91
CA ALA A 158 8.22 -8.52 1.55
C ALA A 158 6.93 -8.08 2.22
N ASN A 159 5.95 -8.97 2.39
CA ASN A 159 4.70 -8.64 3.07
C ASN A 159 4.25 -9.74 4.02
N PHE A 160 3.87 -9.36 5.23
CA PHE A 160 3.18 -10.22 6.21
C PHE A 160 1.69 -9.84 6.22
N ASN A 161 0.95 -10.32 5.21
CA ASN A 161 -0.38 -9.79 4.88
C ASN A 161 -1.48 -10.26 5.84
N CYS A 162 -1.46 -11.51 6.26
CA CYS A 162 -2.33 -12.06 7.29
C CYS A 162 -1.78 -13.43 7.72
N PRO A 163 -2.27 -14.02 8.82
CA PRO A 163 -1.83 -15.36 9.23
C PRO A 163 -1.90 -16.37 8.08
N GLY A 164 -0.75 -16.93 7.73
CA GLY A 164 -0.63 -17.90 6.63
C GLY A 164 -0.69 -17.28 5.24
N GLN A 165 -0.36 -15.99 5.05
CA GLN A 165 -0.16 -15.37 3.73
C GLN A 165 1.03 -14.40 3.78
N VAL A 166 2.14 -14.84 3.21
CA VAL A 166 3.38 -14.07 3.11
C VAL A 166 3.70 -13.84 1.64
N VAL A 167 4.27 -12.68 1.33
CA VAL A 167 4.84 -12.39 0.01
C VAL A 167 6.35 -12.41 0.12
N LEU A 168 7.01 -13.16 -0.76
CA LEU A 168 8.46 -13.18 -0.95
C LEU A 168 8.87 -12.19 -2.03
N SER A 169 10.10 -11.70 -1.95
CA SER A 169 10.67 -10.76 -2.90
C SER A 169 12.19 -10.90 -2.95
N GLY A 170 12.76 -10.85 -4.16
CA GLY A 170 14.20 -10.96 -4.35
C GLY A 170 14.60 -11.28 -5.78
N GLU A 171 15.78 -11.86 -5.94
CA GLU A 171 16.28 -12.34 -7.22
C GLU A 171 15.39 -13.47 -7.75
N GLU A 172 15.14 -13.50 -9.06
CA GLU A 172 14.20 -14.43 -9.69
C GLU A 172 14.48 -15.89 -9.32
N ASN A 173 15.73 -16.34 -9.53
CA ASN A 173 16.16 -17.70 -9.19
C ASN A 173 16.03 -18.01 -7.68
N ALA A 174 16.24 -17.04 -6.80
CA ALA A 174 16.14 -17.22 -5.36
C ALA A 174 14.67 -17.35 -4.93
N VAL A 175 13.77 -16.55 -5.53
CA VAL A 175 12.32 -16.62 -5.33
C VAL A 175 11.74 -17.93 -5.84
N GLU A 176 12.17 -18.41 -7.01
CA GLU A 176 11.74 -19.71 -7.55
C GLU A 176 12.15 -20.87 -6.65
N LYS A 177 13.42 -20.90 -6.21
CA LYS A 177 13.89 -21.90 -5.22
C LYS A 177 13.10 -21.82 -3.92
N ALA A 178 12.79 -20.61 -3.46
CA ALA A 178 11.99 -20.41 -2.26
C ALA A 178 10.57 -20.96 -2.41
N LEU A 179 9.94 -20.83 -3.58
CA LEU A 179 8.63 -21.41 -3.85
C LEU A 179 8.65 -22.93 -3.83
N GLU A 180 9.65 -23.56 -4.45
CA GLU A 180 9.78 -25.02 -4.44
C GLU A 180 9.99 -25.56 -3.02
N LYS A 181 10.85 -24.90 -2.23
CA LYS A 181 11.01 -25.24 -0.80
C LYS A 181 9.74 -25.01 0.01
N ALA A 182 9.03 -23.92 -0.22
CA ALA A 182 7.76 -23.65 0.47
C ALA A 182 6.71 -24.73 0.17
N LYS A 183 6.61 -25.20 -1.09
CA LYS A 183 5.73 -26.32 -1.46
C LYS A 183 6.13 -27.60 -0.71
N ALA A 184 7.44 -27.91 -0.65
CA ALA A 184 7.95 -29.08 0.07
C ALA A 184 7.68 -29.02 1.58
N LEU A 185 7.63 -27.81 2.17
CA LEU A 185 7.26 -27.57 3.57
C LEU A 185 5.74 -27.58 3.82
N GLY A 186 4.92 -27.83 2.79
CA GLY A 186 3.46 -27.95 2.93
C GLY A 186 2.69 -26.65 2.69
N ALA A 187 3.25 -25.67 1.98
CA ALA A 187 2.48 -24.52 1.52
C ALA A 187 1.25 -24.97 0.72
N LYS A 188 0.07 -24.47 1.09
CA LYS A 188 -1.19 -24.75 0.38
C LYS A 188 -1.19 -24.19 -1.04
N ARG A 189 -0.52 -23.05 -1.23
CA ARG A 189 -0.34 -22.41 -2.53
C ARG A 189 0.94 -21.59 -2.52
N ALA A 190 1.67 -21.62 -3.62
CA ALA A 190 2.89 -20.83 -3.83
C ALA A 190 2.88 -20.38 -5.30
N VAL A 191 2.74 -19.07 -5.54
CA VAL A 191 2.55 -18.51 -6.89
C VAL A 191 3.38 -17.25 -7.12
N LEU A 192 4.00 -17.15 -8.29
CA LEU A 192 4.62 -15.90 -8.75
C LEU A 192 3.55 -14.81 -8.93
N LEU A 193 3.93 -13.57 -8.61
CA LEU A 193 3.09 -12.40 -8.78
C LEU A 193 3.47 -11.68 -10.07
N PRO A 194 2.49 -11.22 -10.89
CA PRO A 194 2.75 -10.51 -12.12
C PRO A 194 3.12 -9.05 -11.84
N VAL A 195 4.31 -8.83 -11.29
CA VAL A 195 4.82 -7.51 -10.90
C VAL A 195 6.17 -7.23 -11.55
N GLY A 196 6.44 -5.96 -11.86
CA GLY A 196 7.65 -5.53 -12.58
C GLY A 196 8.91 -5.37 -11.72
N GLY A 197 8.96 -5.90 -10.50
CA GLY A 197 10.15 -5.79 -9.66
C GLY A 197 10.03 -6.46 -8.29
N ALA A 198 11.16 -6.59 -7.61
CA ALA A 198 11.28 -7.16 -6.27
C ALA A 198 11.05 -6.13 -5.16
N PHE A 199 9.80 -5.64 -5.03
CA PHE A 199 9.44 -4.61 -4.05
C PHE A 199 9.67 -5.05 -2.60
N HIS A 200 9.96 -4.09 -1.71
CA HIS A 200 10.19 -4.36 -0.27
C HIS A 200 11.37 -5.30 0.00
N SER A 201 12.39 -5.24 -0.86
CA SER A 201 13.62 -6.00 -0.74
C SER A 201 14.83 -5.10 -0.96
N ALA A 202 16.01 -5.62 -0.62
CA ALA A 202 17.26 -4.92 -0.88
C ALA A 202 17.44 -4.54 -2.36
N LEU A 203 16.78 -5.22 -3.33
CA LEU A 203 16.85 -4.89 -4.76
C LEU A 203 16.26 -3.52 -5.10
N MET A 204 15.41 -2.95 -4.24
CA MET A 204 14.84 -1.61 -4.42
C MET A 204 15.76 -0.46 -3.98
N GLN A 205 16.98 -0.73 -3.52
CA GLN A 205 17.95 0.32 -3.14
C GLN A 205 18.10 1.49 -4.15
N PRO A 206 18.08 1.30 -5.50
CA PRO A 206 18.19 2.41 -6.44
C PRO A 206 17.03 3.41 -6.35
N ALA A 207 15.87 2.99 -5.83
CA ALA A 207 14.73 3.88 -5.66
C ALA A 207 14.85 4.77 -4.42
N VAL A 208 15.74 4.43 -3.47
CA VAL A 208 15.85 5.10 -2.16
C VAL A 208 16.28 6.55 -2.31
N THR A 209 17.29 6.83 -3.14
CA THR A 209 17.81 8.20 -3.32
C THR A 209 16.72 9.13 -3.85
N ALA A 210 16.07 8.77 -4.96
CA ALA A 210 15.01 9.60 -5.55
C ALA A 210 13.85 9.85 -4.59
N LEU A 211 13.45 8.84 -3.79
CA LEU A 211 12.42 9.00 -2.78
C LEU A 211 12.88 9.90 -1.61
N THR A 212 14.14 9.79 -1.20
CA THR A 212 14.72 10.63 -0.15
C THR A 212 14.74 12.10 -0.57
N ASP A 213 15.18 12.36 -1.81
CA ASP A 213 15.29 13.72 -2.35
C ASP A 213 13.92 14.41 -2.38
N ILE A 214 12.90 13.78 -2.96
CA ILE A 214 11.55 14.38 -3.00
C ILE A 214 10.96 14.57 -1.59
N LEU A 215 11.22 13.65 -0.66
CA LEU A 215 10.74 13.76 0.71
C LEU A 215 11.43 14.89 1.48
N ASN A 216 12.67 15.24 1.14
CA ASN A 216 13.36 16.39 1.72
C ASN A 216 12.74 17.72 1.27
N ASP A 217 12.22 17.78 0.05
CA ASP A 217 11.56 18.95 -0.52
C ASP A 217 10.10 19.13 -0.07
N VAL A 218 9.50 18.08 0.51
CA VAL A 218 8.12 18.12 1.00
C VAL A 218 8.07 18.46 2.49
N PRO A 219 7.32 19.51 2.88
CA PRO A 219 7.06 19.81 4.28
C PRO A 219 6.24 18.69 4.93
N PHE A 220 6.72 18.19 6.07
CA PHE A 220 5.99 17.25 6.91
C PHE A 220 5.54 17.97 8.18
N THR A 221 4.26 17.85 8.50
CA THR A 221 3.67 18.37 9.73
C THR A 221 3.39 17.24 10.72
N GLN A 222 3.33 17.58 12.02
CA GLN A 222 3.00 16.60 13.05
C GLN A 222 1.61 15.99 12.78
N ALA A 223 1.53 14.65 12.87
CA ALA A 223 0.31 13.94 12.54
C ALA A 223 -0.82 14.25 13.54
N GLN A 224 -1.99 14.60 13.03
CA GLN A 224 -3.21 14.87 13.81
C GLN A 224 -3.83 13.56 14.35
N ILE A 225 -3.58 12.46 13.65
CA ILE A 225 -3.97 11.10 14.00
C ILE A 225 -2.70 10.23 14.01
N PRO A 226 -2.51 9.30 14.96
CA PRO A 226 -1.35 8.41 14.92
C PRO A 226 -1.38 7.57 13.65
N VAL A 227 -0.26 7.55 12.94
CA VAL A 227 -0.06 6.72 11.74
C VAL A 227 0.67 5.45 12.16
N ILE A 228 0.30 4.30 11.59
CA ILE A 228 1.00 3.01 11.80
C ILE A 228 1.94 2.74 10.62
N PRO A 229 3.26 3.04 10.73
CA PRO A 229 4.18 2.84 9.62
C PRO A 229 4.40 1.35 9.37
N ASN A 230 4.45 0.95 8.11
CA ASN A 230 4.55 -0.46 7.71
C ASN A 230 5.82 -1.16 8.23
N VAL A 231 6.90 -0.40 8.39
CA VAL A 231 8.22 -0.92 8.80
C VAL A 231 8.25 -1.32 10.27
N THR A 232 7.56 -0.56 11.14
CA THR A 232 7.65 -0.71 12.59
C THR A 232 6.39 -1.27 13.21
N ALA A 233 5.23 -1.09 12.57
CA ALA A 233 3.91 -1.36 13.14
C ALA A 233 3.66 -0.66 14.49
N LYS A 234 4.38 0.43 14.77
CA LYS A 234 4.27 1.21 16.01
C LYS A 234 3.70 2.59 15.69
N PRO A 235 2.62 3.04 16.37
CA PRO A 235 2.02 4.33 16.10
C PRO A 235 3.02 5.44 16.37
N THR A 236 3.03 6.43 15.50
CA THR A 236 3.81 7.64 15.69
C THR A 236 3.05 8.85 15.15
N ARG A 237 3.39 10.02 15.69
CA ARG A 237 2.96 11.33 15.19
C ARG A 237 4.15 12.19 14.76
N ASP A 238 5.37 11.70 14.97
CA ASP A 238 6.61 12.43 14.70
C ASP A 238 6.84 12.52 13.18
N PRO A 239 6.83 13.73 12.60
CA PRO A 239 7.00 13.92 11.17
C PRO A 239 8.36 13.44 10.65
N ASN A 240 9.43 13.58 11.45
CA ASN A 240 10.78 13.17 11.03
C ASN A 240 10.87 11.65 10.97
N LEU A 241 10.39 10.98 12.02
CA LEU A 241 10.34 9.52 12.04
C LEU A 241 9.46 8.97 10.91
N LEU A 242 8.33 9.60 10.60
CA LEU A 242 7.48 9.19 9.47
C LEU A 242 8.20 9.31 8.12
N LYS A 243 8.94 10.40 7.91
CA LYS A 243 9.74 10.61 6.70
C LYS A 243 10.82 9.52 6.55
N ASP A 244 11.59 9.26 7.61
CA ASP A 244 12.64 8.24 7.61
C ASP A 244 12.08 6.83 7.35
N LEU A 245 10.93 6.52 7.95
CA LEU A 245 10.29 5.21 7.79
C LEU A 245 9.71 5.03 6.39
N LEU A 246 9.21 6.07 5.73
CA LEU A 246 8.78 6.00 4.32
C LEU A 246 9.96 5.67 3.38
N VAL A 247 11.12 6.29 3.58
CA VAL A 247 12.34 5.97 2.81
C VAL A 247 12.74 4.52 3.05
N LYS A 248 12.74 4.08 4.31
CA LYS A 248 13.08 2.70 4.66
C LYS A 248 12.06 1.68 4.15
N GLN A 249 10.81 2.08 3.97
CA GLN A 249 9.69 1.22 3.55
C GLN A 249 9.94 0.52 2.22
N VAL A 250 10.59 1.19 1.25
CA VAL A 250 10.80 0.61 -0.10
C VAL A 250 11.69 -0.63 -0.11
N ILE A 251 12.55 -0.78 0.90
CA ILE A 251 13.50 -1.90 1.04
C ILE A 251 13.19 -2.79 2.25
N SER A 252 12.10 -2.54 2.96
CA SER A 252 11.73 -3.24 4.21
C SER A 252 10.36 -3.91 4.08
N PRO A 253 10.11 -5.00 4.82
CA PRO A 253 8.83 -5.68 4.79
C PRO A 253 7.67 -4.80 5.25
N VAL A 254 6.50 -5.01 4.65
CA VAL A 254 5.22 -4.50 5.12
C VAL A 254 4.67 -5.43 6.20
N ARG A 255 4.68 -4.98 7.45
CA ARG A 255 4.21 -5.74 8.63
C ARG A 255 2.70 -5.58 8.85
N TRP A 256 1.90 -5.85 7.82
CA TRP A 256 0.46 -5.54 7.82
C TRP A 256 -0.32 -6.23 8.94
N THR A 257 -0.06 -7.51 9.19
CA THR A 257 -0.71 -8.27 10.28
C THR A 257 -0.50 -7.60 11.63
N GLU A 258 0.74 -7.20 11.92
CA GLU A 258 1.09 -6.51 13.16
C GLU A 258 0.51 -5.09 13.21
N SER A 259 0.47 -4.39 12.07
CA SER A 259 -0.20 -3.08 11.99
C SER A 259 -1.68 -3.18 12.37
N MET A 260 -2.40 -4.21 11.89
CA MET A 260 -3.81 -4.41 12.24
C MET A 260 -3.99 -4.80 13.71
N GLN A 261 -3.13 -5.69 14.23
CA GLN A 261 -3.12 -6.03 15.66
C GLN A 261 -2.88 -4.79 16.52
N ARG A 262 -1.99 -3.89 16.07
CA ARG A 262 -1.75 -2.63 16.77
C ARG A 262 -2.98 -1.72 16.74
N LEU A 263 -3.65 -1.57 15.61
CA LEU A 263 -4.89 -0.80 15.52
C LEU A 263 -5.98 -1.35 16.47
N ILE A 264 -6.14 -2.67 16.54
CA ILE A 264 -7.07 -3.32 17.49
C ILE A 264 -6.68 -2.97 18.94
N ALA A 265 -5.41 -3.07 19.29
CA ALA A 265 -4.92 -2.71 20.62
C ALA A 265 -5.11 -1.22 20.95
N GLU A 266 -5.12 -0.34 19.93
CA GLU A 266 -5.44 1.10 20.08
C GLU A 266 -6.95 1.39 20.20
N GLY A 267 -7.79 0.36 20.12
CA GLY A 267 -9.25 0.44 20.30
C GLY A 267 -10.06 0.42 18.99
N MET A 268 -9.47 0.03 17.86
CA MET A 268 -10.20 -0.14 16.60
C MET A 268 -11.26 -1.23 16.75
N THR A 269 -12.51 -0.89 16.44
CA THR A 269 -13.65 -1.83 16.43
C THR A 269 -14.27 -2.00 15.05
N GLU A 270 -14.09 -1.01 14.18
CA GLU A 270 -14.50 -1.04 12.77
C GLU A 270 -13.49 -0.28 11.92
N ALA A 271 -13.49 -0.56 10.62
CA ALA A 271 -12.68 0.15 9.65
C ALA A 271 -13.41 0.41 8.33
N LEU A 272 -12.96 1.44 7.61
CA LEU A 272 -13.28 1.68 6.22
C LEU A 272 -12.05 1.38 5.36
N GLU A 273 -12.20 0.59 4.30
CA GLU A 273 -11.20 0.48 3.24
C GLU A 273 -11.44 1.61 2.23
N VAL A 274 -10.58 2.64 2.27
CA VAL A 274 -10.73 3.91 1.55
C VAL A 274 -9.81 3.91 0.33
N GLY A 275 -10.36 3.56 -0.82
CA GLY A 275 -9.61 3.39 -2.06
C GLY A 275 -10.19 2.27 -2.93
N PRO A 276 -9.54 1.91 -4.04
CA PRO A 276 -10.08 0.93 -4.97
C PRO A 276 -10.02 -0.50 -4.40
N GLY A 277 -11.02 -1.31 -4.73
CA GLY A 277 -11.06 -2.74 -4.38
C GLY A 277 -11.49 -3.02 -2.94
N ASN A 278 -11.20 -4.24 -2.47
CA ASN A 278 -11.59 -4.74 -1.15
C ASN A 278 -10.56 -5.73 -0.56
N VAL A 279 -9.30 -5.55 -0.93
CA VAL A 279 -8.20 -6.46 -0.57
C VAL A 279 -7.99 -6.44 0.94
N LEU A 280 -7.97 -5.25 1.56
CA LEU A 280 -7.70 -5.09 2.98
C LEU A 280 -8.82 -5.66 3.85
N LYS A 281 -10.08 -5.53 3.43
CA LYS A 281 -11.23 -6.21 4.03
C LYS A 281 -11.05 -7.73 4.00
N GLY A 282 -10.60 -8.28 2.87
CA GLY A 282 -10.25 -9.69 2.74
C GLY A 282 -9.15 -10.14 3.71
N LEU A 283 -8.09 -9.35 3.84
CA LEU A 283 -6.99 -9.61 4.78
C LEU A 283 -7.45 -9.51 6.23
N MET A 284 -8.23 -8.49 6.58
CA MET A 284 -8.73 -8.26 7.93
C MET A 284 -9.57 -9.44 8.43
N ARG A 285 -10.47 -9.98 7.58
CA ARG A 285 -11.26 -11.18 7.91
C ARG A 285 -10.41 -12.42 8.26
N ARG A 286 -9.16 -12.48 7.79
CA ARG A 286 -8.20 -13.54 8.14
C ARG A 286 -7.38 -13.22 9.38
N ILE A 287 -7.23 -11.94 9.72
CA ILE A 287 -6.52 -11.47 10.92
C ILE A 287 -7.44 -11.55 12.13
N ASP A 288 -8.62 -10.94 12.06
CA ASP A 288 -9.65 -10.96 13.10
C ASP A 288 -11.04 -10.80 12.46
N ARG A 289 -11.92 -11.79 12.68
CA ARG A 289 -13.27 -11.81 12.11
C ARG A 289 -14.25 -10.89 12.83
N ASN A 290 -13.92 -10.42 14.02
CA ASN A 290 -14.78 -9.57 14.84
C ASN A 290 -14.69 -8.10 14.42
N ILE A 291 -13.63 -7.70 13.71
CA ILE A 291 -13.49 -6.35 13.17
C ILE A 291 -14.24 -6.25 11.84
N SER A 292 -15.27 -5.41 11.81
CA SER A 292 -15.98 -5.08 10.58
C SER A 292 -15.15 -4.16 9.72
N VAL A 293 -14.99 -4.50 8.43
CA VAL A 293 -14.40 -3.60 7.42
C VAL A 293 -15.43 -3.37 6.32
N ARG A 294 -15.83 -2.11 6.16
CA ARG A 294 -16.72 -1.66 5.08
C ARG A 294 -15.89 -1.02 3.96
N GLU A 295 -16.39 -1.10 2.74
CA GLU A 295 -15.73 -0.51 1.58
C GLU A 295 -16.16 0.96 1.47
N ALA A 296 -15.24 1.83 1.12
CA ALA A 296 -15.49 3.23 0.79
C ALA A 296 -14.81 3.54 -0.55
N SER A 297 -15.17 2.73 -1.56
CA SER A 297 -14.52 2.68 -2.87
C SER A 297 -15.39 3.23 -4.00
N THR A 298 -16.70 3.32 -3.79
CA THR A 298 -17.69 3.83 -4.75
C THR A 298 -18.63 4.80 -4.05
N LEU A 299 -19.36 5.61 -4.82
CA LEU A 299 -20.37 6.50 -4.26
C LEU A 299 -21.45 5.73 -3.50
N GLU A 300 -21.94 4.63 -4.10
CA GLU A 300 -22.94 3.75 -3.49
C GLU A 300 -22.44 3.21 -2.14
N ALA A 301 -21.19 2.74 -2.08
CA ALA A 301 -20.62 2.22 -0.85
C ALA A 301 -20.52 3.31 0.23
N ILE A 302 -20.13 4.53 -0.15
CA ILE A 302 -20.04 5.69 0.76
C ILE A 302 -21.43 6.15 1.23
N GLU A 303 -22.47 6.02 0.40
CA GLU A 303 -23.86 6.35 0.76
C GLU A 303 -24.47 5.40 1.79
N GLN A 304 -23.92 4.19 1.93
CA GLN A 304 -24.37 3.18 2.88
C GLN A 304 -23.64 3.25 4.24
N LEU A 305 -22.77 4.25 4.47
CA LEU A 305 -21.94 4.34 5.67
C LEU A 305 -22.59 5.02 6.87
#